data_AF-A0A7V7RR10-F1
#
_entry.id   AF-A0A7V7RR10-F1
#
_cell.length_a   1.000
_cell.length_b   1.000
_cell.length_c   1.000
_cell.angle_alpha   90.00
_cell.angle_beta   90.00
_cell.angle_gamma   90.00
#
_symmetry.space_group_name_H-M   'P 1'
#
loop_
_entity.id
_entity.type
_entity.pdbx_description
1 polymer ?
#
loop_
_entity_poly.entity_id
_entity_poly.type
_entity_poly.pdbx_seq_one_letter_code
_entity_poly.pdbx_strand_id
1 'polypeptide(L)'
;MYFTFSDRGVFWYIFSATMLFLISYAILNEDVEDEEPFWTYLFYGILSGILLFAVFWTGFHLMQLIGLPIEKSAARLYRDFSPDNLWHYIIMLLIIIPGEELFWRGFVQKRLMRFAGVFPSILIASLLYASVSLYSGEIILPLAALIGGLFWGFLYVWKRSIPMLIVSHLIFDVFLFLLFPLV
;
A
#
# COMPACT_ATOMS: atom_id res chain seq x y z
N MET A 1 8.98 13.21 -2.23
CA MET A 1 7.54 12.93 -2.41
C MET A 1 6.77 14.07 -3.05
N TYR A 2 6.85 15.33 -2.58
CA TYR A 2 6.16 16.46 -3.25
C TYR A 2 6.39 16.51 -4.77
N PHE A 3 7.66 16.48 -5.21
CA PHE A 3 8.01 16.47 -6.64
C PHE A 3 7.47 15.26 -7.41
N THR A 4 7.33 14.11 -6.74
CA THR A 4 6.79 12.87 -7.33
C THR A 4 5.31 13.05 -7.70
N PHE A 5 4.54 13.73 -6.85
CA PHE A 5 3.11 13.95 -7.05
C PHE A 5 2.77 15.23 -7.83
N SER A 6 3.73 16.15 -8.02
CA SER A 6 3.50 17.41 -8.73
C SER A 6 3.47 17.27 -10.26
N ASP A 7 4.18 16.28 -10.81
CA ASP A 7 4.25 16.03 -12.25
C ASP A 7 4.01 14.55 -12.56
N ARG A 8 2.93 14.29 -13.30
CA ARG A 8 2.45 12.96 -13.66
C ARG A 8 3.43 12.23 -14.59
N GLY A 9 4.13 12.97 -15.45
CA GLY A 9 5.07 12.39 -16.42
C GLY A 9 6.29 11.77 -15.76
N VAL A 10 6.64 12.22 -14.55
CA VAL A 10 7.81 11.74 -13.80
C VAL A 10 7.44 10.84 -12.62
N PHE A 11 6.15 10.75 -12.25
CA PHE A 11 5.67 9.98 -11.09
C PHE A 11 6.25 8.57 -11.06
N TRP A 12 6.01 7.80 -12.12
CA TRP A 12 6.45 6.40 -12.19
C TRP A 12 7.97 6.25 -12.13
N TYR A 13 8.73 7.18 -12.69
CA TYR A 13 10.20 7.13 -12.65
C TYR A 13 10.75 7.45 -11.25
N ILE A 14 10.33 8.58 -10.67
CA ILE A 14 10.83 9.05 -9.37
C ILE A 14 10.36 8.12 -8.26
N PHE A 15 9.10 7.67 -8.31
CA PHE A 15 8.55 6.78 -7.29
C PHE A 15 9.26 5.43 -7.29
N SER A 16 9.50 4.85 -8.47
CA SER A 16 10.26 3.60 -8.59
C SER A 16 11.71 3.73 -8.11
N ALA A 17 12.39 4.81 -8.49
CA ALA A 17 13.74 5.08 -8.01
C ALA A 17 13.79 5.23 -6.48
N THR A 18 12.78 5.90 -5.91
CA THR A 18 12.62 6.02 -4.46
C THR A 18 12.41 4.64 -3.83
N MET A 19 11.53 3.81 -4.39
CA MET A 19 11.27 2.47 -3.87
C MET A 19 12.50 1.57 -3.95
N LEU A 20 13.27 1.58 -5.04
CA LEU A 20 14.53 0.84 -5.12
C LEU A 20 15.55 1.27 -4.08
N PHE A 21 15.65 2.59 -3.84
CA PHE A 21 16.51 3.12 -2.77
C PHE A 21 16.04 2.65 -1.38
N LEU A 22 14.74 2.73 -1.10
CA LEU A 22 14.17 2.31 0.18
C LEU A 22 14.28 0.79 0.39
N ILE A 23 14.10 -0.02 -0.65
CA ILE A 23 14.34 -1.47 -0.63
C ILE A 23 15.80 -1.74 -0.25
N SER A 24 16.74 -1.10 -0.95
CA SER A 24 18.17 -1.27 -0.71
C SER A 24 18.51 -0.90 0.73
N TYR A 25 17.99 0.22 1.20
CA TYR A 25 18.19 0.67 2.58
C TYR A 25 17.59 -0.30 3.60
N ALA A 26 16.37 -0.79 3.38
CA ALA A 26 15.69 -1.72 4.28
C ALA A 26 16.46 -3.04 4.41
N ILE A 27 16.82 -3.67 3.28
CA ILE A 27 17.52 -4.96 3.25
C ILE A 27 18.91 -4.87 3.88
N LEU A 28 19.62 -3.75 3.70
CA LEU A 28 20.95 -3.56 4.31
C LEU A 28 20.89 -3.35 5.83
N ASN A 29 19.73 -3.04 6.40
CA ASN A 29 19.60 -2.58 7.79
C ASN A 29 18.63 -3.42 8.64
N GLU A 30 17.84 -4.30 8.04
CA GLU A 30 16.94 -5.23 8.70
C GLU A 30 16.78 -6.53 7.93
N ASP A 31 16.70 -7.64 8.66
CA ASP A 31 16.35 -8.94 8.09
C ASP A 31 14.89 -8.97 7.65
N VAL A 32 14.63 -9.56 6.48
CA VAL A 32 13.28 -9.77 5.98
C VAL A 32 12.67 -10.97 6.70
N GLU A 33 11.56 -10.74 7.42
CA GLU A 33 10.83 -11.80 8.12
C GLU A 33 9.93 -12.57 7.15
N ASP A 34 10.06 -13.90 7.17
CA ASP A 34 9.17 -14.82 6.48
C ASP A 34 8.98 -16.09 7.32
N GLU A 35 7.99 -16.07 8.22
CA GLU A 35 7.69 -17.18 9.12
C GLU A 35 6.65 -18.16 8.56
N GLU A 36 6.10 -17.91 7.37
CA GLU A 36 4.95 -18.64 6.84
C GLU A 36 5.31 -19.60 5.69
N PRO A 37 4.79 -20.84 5.68
CA PRO A 37 4.95 -21.75 4.55
C PRO A 37 4.33 -21.18 3.27
N PHE A 38 4.86 -21.61 2.11
CA PHE A 38 4.44 -21.14 0.78
C PHE A 38 2.91 -21.08 0.58
N TRP A 39 2.24 -22.20 0.85
CA TRP A 39 0.79 -22.30 0.67
C TRP A 39 0.00 -21.46 1.67
N THR A 40 0.55 -21.28 2.87
CA THR A 40 -0.10 -20.52 3.93
C THR A 40 -0.05 -19.03 3.62
N TYR A 41 1.12 -18.50 3.26
CA TYR A 41 1.21 -17.10 2.88
C TYR A 41 0.38 -16.81 1.62
N LEU A 42 0.33 -17.74 0.64
CA LEU A 42 -0.44 -17.54 -0.58
C LEU A 42 -1.94 -17.48 -0.26
N PHE A 43 -2.45 -18.41 0.53
CA PHE A 43 -3.86 -18.45 0.91
C PHE A 43 -4.28 -17.21 1.71
N TYR A 44 -3.56 -16.89 2.78
CA TYR A 44 -3.89 -15.73 3.62
C TYR A 44 -3.62 -14.41 2.92
N GLY A 45 -2.60 -14.33 2.05
CA GLY A 45 -2.36 -13.19 1.18
C GLY A 45 -3.56 -12.93 0.28
N ILE A 46 -3.99 -13.92 -0.50
CA ILE A 46 -5.16 -13.78 -1.39
C ILE A 46 -6.41 -13.40 -0.62
N LEU A 47 -6.72 -14.14 0.45
CA LEU A 47 -7.93 -13.90 1.25
C LEU A 47 -7.93 -12.48 1.84
N SER A 48 -6.80 -12.02 2.38
CA SER A 48 -6.70 -10.70 2.99
C SER A 48 -6.73 -9.57 1.96
N GLY A 49 -6.14 -9.75 0.77
CA GLY A 49 -6.24 -8.78 -0.31
C GLY A 49 -7.68 -8.58 -0.79
N ILE A 50 -8.43 -9.68 -0.97
CA ILE A 50 -9.86 -9.64 -1.31
C ILE A 50 -10.66 -8.94 -0.20
N LEU A 51 -10.38 -9.28 1.06
CA LEU A 51 -11.05 -8.66 2.20
C LEU A 51 -10.81 -7.15 2.25
N LEU A 52 -9.57 -6.70 2.04
CA LEU A 52 -9.23 -5.28 2.01
C LEU A 52 -9.95 -4.57 0.86
N PHE A 53 -9.98 -5.18 -0.33
CA PHE A 53 -10.75 -4.64 -1.44
C PHE A 53 -12.23 -4.47 -1.09
N ALA A 54 -12.85 -5.48 -0.47
CA ALA A 54 -14.24 -5.40 -0.03
C ALA A 54 -14.48 -4.25 0.96
N VAL A 55 -13.54 -3.98 1.88
CA VAL A 55 -13.59 -2.84 2.80
C VAL A 55 -13.59 -1.52 2.03
N PHE A 56 -12.71 -1.38 1.03
CA PHE A 56 -12.61 -0.18 0.20
C PHE A 56 -13.84 0.03 -0.67
N TRP A 57 -14.31 -1.02 -1.33
CA TRP A 57 -15.51 -1.01 -2.15
C TRP A 57 -16.75 -0.60 -1.33
N THR A 58 -16.92 -1.20 -0.14
CA THR A 58 -18.02 -0.86 0.76
C THR A 58 -17.89 0.58 1.27
N GLY A 59 -16.68 0.99 1.67
CA GLY A 59 -16.42 2.35 2.14
C GLY A 59 -16.71 3.40 1.07
N PHE A 60 -16.33 3.13 -0.17
CA PHE A 60 -16.62 3.99 -1.32
C PHE A 60 -18.13 4.14 -1.53
N HIS A 61 -18.89 3.05 -1.60
CA HIS A 61 -20.35 3.17 -1.79
C HIS A 61 -21.06 3.80 -0.58
N LEU A 62 -20.63 3.53 0.65
CA LEU A 62 -21.18 4.19 1.83
C LEU A 62 -20.94 5.71 1.79
N MET A 63 -19.75 6.16 1.38
CA MET A 63 -19.44 7.58 1.23
C MET A 63 -20.29 8.25 0.14
N GLN A 64 -20.61 7.54 -0.95
CA GLN A 64 -21.55 8.02 -1.98
C GLN A 64 -22.97 8.15 -1.40
N LEU A 65 -23.43 7.16 -0.64
CA LEU A 65 -24.78 7.15 -0.04
C LEU A 65 -25.01 8.31 0.92
N ILE A 66 -23.99 8.72 1.68
CA ILE A 66 -24.07 9.89 2.59
C ILE A 66 -23.84 11.24 1.87
N GLY A 67 -23.67 11.23 0.54
CA GLY A 67 -23.56 12.44 -0.28
C GLY A 67 -22.18 13.09 -0.32
N LEU A 68 -21.09 12.38 0.04
CA LEU A 68 -19.74 12.91 -0.12
C LEU A 68 -19.31 12.87 -1.59
N PRO A 69 -18.64 13.92 -2.11
CA PRO A 69 -18.24 14.02 -3.53
C PRO A 69 -16.99 13.19 -3.88
N ILE A 70 -16.93 11.94 -3.42
CA ILE A 70 -15.75 11.08 -3.53
C ILE A 70 -15.48 10.57 -4.95
N GLU A 71 -16.51 10.45 -5.79
CA GLU A 71 -16.40 9.90 -7.15
C GLU A 71 -15.47 10.76 -8.00
N LYS A 72 -15.60 12.09 -7.91
CA LYS A 72 -14.72 13.02 -8.64
C LYS A 72 -13.27 12.94 -8.16
N SER A 73 -13.07 12.76 -6.84
CA SER A 73 -11.73 12.60 -6.27
C SER A 73 -11.09 11.27 -6.69
N ALA A 74 -11.85 10.18 -6.65
CA ALA A 74 -11.40 8.87 -7.12
C ALA A 74 -11.11 8.89 -8.63
N ALA A 75 -11.97 9.46 -9.46
CA ALA A 75 -11.74 9.58 -10.90
C ALA A 75 -10.46 10.37 -11.23
N ARG A 76 -10.17 11.45 -10.49
CA ARG A 76 -8.90 12.19 -10.63
C ARG A 76 -7.70 11.34 -10.21
N LEU A 77 -7.83 10.57 -9.13
CA LEU A 77 -6.77 9.68 -8.67
C LEU A 77 -6.46 8.59 -9.70
N TYR A 78 -7.48 7.91 -10.24
CA TYR A 78 -7.31 6.90 -11.28
C TYR A 78 -6.66 7.51 -12.53
N ARG A 79 -7.16 8.67 -12.99
CA ARG A 79 -6.57 9.35 -14.16
C ARG A 79 -5.10 9.71 -13.96
N ASP A 80 -4.72 10.10 -12.74
CA ASP A 80 -3.40 10.68 -12.49
C ASP A 80 -2.36 9.63 -12.07
N PHE A 81 -2.77 8.53 -11.41
CA PHE A 81 -1.85 7.57 -10.79
C PHE A 81 -2.15 6.09 -11.10
N SER A 82 -3.20 5.74 -11.84
CA SER A 82 -3.40 4.35 -12.25
C SER A 82 -2.36 3.91 -13.29
N PRO A 83 -1.99 2.62 -13.34
CA PRO A 83 -1.14 2.09 -14.40
C PRO A 83 -1.84 2.17 -15.77
N ASP A 84 -1.25 2.86 -16.74
CA ASP A 84 -1.82 3.07 -18.08
C ASP A 84 -1.16 2.19 -19.17
N ASN A 85 0.02 1.63 -18.89
CA ASN A 85 0.82 0.87 -19.83
C ASN A 85 1.49 -0.33 -19.16
N LEU A 86 1.99 -1.28 -19.96
CA LEU A 86 2.53 -2.54 -19.46
C LEU A 86 3.70 -2.35 -18.48
N TRP A 87 4.57 -1.36 -18.70
CA TRP A 87 5.74 -1.18 -17.84
C TRP A 87 5.35 -0.59 -16.47
N HIS A 88 4.28 0.21 -16.36
CA HIS A 88 3.72 0.62 -15.08
C HIS A 88 3.27 -0.59 -14.27
N TYR A 89 2.55 -1.53 -14.88
CA TYR A 89 2.15 -2.76 -14.20
C TYR A 89 3.36 -3.59 -13.75
N ILE A 90 4.38 -3.76 -14.61
CA ILE A 90 5.60 -4.51 -14.26
C ILE A 90 6.28 -3.89 -13.03
N ILE A 91 6.47 -2.58 -13.03
CA ILE A 91 7.12 -1.86 -11.94
C ILE A 91 6.26 -1.87 -10.68
N MET A 92 4.94 -1.70 -10.81
CA MET A 92 4.01 -1.76 -9.68
C MET A 92 4.13 -3.10 -8.96
N LEU A 93 4.05 -4.20 -9.72
CA LEU A 93 4.05 -5.56 -9.18
C LEU A 93 5.41 -5.98 -8.62
N LEU A 94 6.52 -5.58 -9.25
CA LEU A 94 7.86 -6.08 -8.91
C LEU A 94 8.66 -5.15 -8.00
N ILE A 95 8.37 -3.85 -8.01
CA ILE A 95 9.20 -2.84 -7.34
C ILE A 95 8.39 -2.08 -6.31
N ILE A 96 7.29 -1.44 -6.71
CA ILE A 96 6.56 -0.53 -5.83
C ILE A 96 5.91 -1.31 -4.70
N ILE A 97 5.05 -2.29 -5.00
CA ILE A 97 4.32 -3.05 -3.97
C ILE A 97 5.29 -3.81 -3.05
N PRO A 98 6.26 -4.60 -3.56
CA PRO A 98 7.28 -5.21 -2.71
C PRO A 98 8.08 -4.20 -1.89
N GLY A 99 8.43 -3.05 -2.49
CA GLY A 99 9.21 -2.02 -1.83
C GLY A 99 8.46 -1.32 -0.70
N GLU A 100 7.18 -1.04 -0.89
CA GLU A 100 6.34 -0.50 0.16
C GLU A 100 6.23 -1.47 1.34
N GLU A 101 5.98 -2.76 1.10
CA GLU A 101 5.88 -3.74 2.17
C GLU A 101 7.21 -3.93 2.92
N LEU A 102 8.31 -4.05 2.18
CA LEU A 102 9.65 -4.18 2.76
C LEU A 102 10.01 -2.96 3.62
N PHE A 103 9.77 -1.76 3.12
CA PHE A 103 10.14 -0.54 3.83
C PHE A 103 9.20 -0.25 5.00
N TRP A 104 7.88 -0.23 4.79
CA TRP A 104 6.94 0.18 5.83
C TRP A 104 6.77 -0.89 6.91
N ARG A 105 6.69 -2.17 6.54
CA ARG A 105 6.41 -3.24 7.50
C ARG A 105 7.71 -3.88 7.95
N GLY A 106 8.53 -4.30 6.99
CA GLY A 106 9.82 -4.95 7.24
C GLY A 106 10.86 -4.07 7.93
N PHE A 107 10.77 -2.74 7.78
CA PHE A 107 11.73 -1.81 8.36
C PHE A 107 11.12 -0.83 9.38
N VAL A 108 10.21 0.06 8.96
CA VAL A 108 9.69 1.15 9.83
C VAL A 108 8.89 0.57 11.00
N GLN A 109 7.84 -0.19 10.72
CA GLN A 109 6.98 -0.78 11.75
C GLN A 109 7.77 -1.76 12.63
N LYS A 110 8.58 -2.64 12.02
CA LYS A 110 9.45 -3.59 12.74
C LYS A 110 10.32 -2.89 13.78
N ARG A 111 10.97 -1.78 13.41
CA ARG A 111 11.80 -1.00 14.34
C ARG A 111 10.98 -0.32 15.42
N LEU A 112 9.87 0.32 15.06
CA LEU A 112 8.98 0.94 16.04
C LEU A 112 8.53 -0.06 17.11
N MET A 113 8.26 -1.31 16.73
CA MET A 113 7.82 -2.36 17.65
C MET A 113 8.87 -2.69 18.72
N ARG A 114 10.16 -2.44 18.46
CA ARG A 114 11.24 -2.61 19.45
C ARG A 114 11.23 -1.54 20.54
N PHE A 115 10.62 -0.37 20.30
CA PHE A 115 10.68 0.79 21.21
C PHE A 115 9.31 1.22 21.77
N ALA A 116 8.24 1.07 21.01
CA ALA A 116 6.92 1.62 21.33
C ALA A 116 5.83 0.57 21.59
N GLY A 117 6.15 -0.73 21.47
CA GLY A 117 5.19 -1.83 21.58
C GLY A 117 4.32 -1.99 20.33
N VAL A 118 3.50 -3.04 20.30
CA VAL A 118 2.82 -3.51 19.07
C VAL A 118 1.82 -2.48 18.53
N PHE A 119 0.82 -2.09 19.32
CA PHE A 119 -0.28 -1.23 18.84
C PHE A 119 0.18 0.19 18.45
N PRO A 120 1.00 0.90 19.27
CA PRO A 120 1.50 2.21 18.87
C PRO A 120 2.33 2.15 17.59
N SER A 121 3.07 1.07 17.38
CA SER A 121 3.88 0.90 16.16
C SER A 121 3.05 0.76 14.90
N ILE A 122 1.95 0.00 14.94
CA ILE A 122 1.01 -0.09 13.81
C ILE A 122 0.46 1.31 13.50
N LEU A 123 -0.02 2.03 14.52
CA LEU A 123 -0.62 3.35 14.32
C LEU A 123 0.39 4.37 13.77
N ILE A 124 1.56 4.47 14.38
CA ILE A 124 2.61 5.42 13.96
C ILE A 124 3.12 5.08 12.56
N ALA A 125 3.39 3.80 12.27
CA ALA A 125 3.83 3.39 10.94
C ALA A 125 2.77 3.70 9.86
N SER A 126 1.48 3.47 10.17
CA SER A 126 0.37 3.75 9.24
C SER A 126 0.20 5.25 9.00
N LEU A 127 0.37 6.09 10.02
CA LEU A 127 0.33 7.55 9.88
C LEU A 127 1.50 8.06 9.03
N LEU A 128 2.71 7.53 9.24
CA LEU A 128 3.88 7.88 8.43
C LEU A 128 3.70 7.42 6.98
N TYR A 129 3.19 6.22 6.76
CA TYR A 129 2.86 5.71 5.43
C TYR A 129 1.84 6.60 4.72
N ALA A 130 0.73 6.94 5.38
CA ALA A 130 -0.29 7.83 4.84
C ALA A 130 0.23 9.25 4.54
N SER A 131 1.21 9.73 5.31
CA SER A 131 1.77 11.07 5.15
C SER A 131 2.48 11.28 3.81
N VAL A 132 3.04 10.21 3.23
CA VAL A 132 3.68 10.21 1.90
C VAL A 132 2.70 10.68 0.83
N SER A 133 1.45 10.26 0.94
CA SER A 133 0.39 10.48 -0.04
C SER A 133 -0.33 11.82 0.12
N LEU A 134 -0.01 12.62 1.14
CA LEU A 134 -0.61 13.94 1.37
C LEU A 134 -0.36 14.91 0.20
N TYR A 135 0.72 14.68 -0.56
CA TYR A 135 1.09 15.51 -1.70
C TYR A 135 0.33 15.17 -2.99
N SER A 136 -0.52 14.15 -2.99
CA SER A 136 -1.29 13.71 -4.17
C SER A 136 -2.36 14.69 -4.64
N GLY A 137 -2.71 15.67 -3.82
CA GLY A 137 -3.79 16.62 -4.10
C GLY A 137 -5.20 16.08 -3.85
N GLU A 138 -5.35 14.80 -3.48
CA GLU A 138 -6.65 14.17 -3.19
C GLU A 138 -6.65 13.55 -1.79
N ILE A 139 -7.55 14.00 -0.91
CA ILE A 139 -7.65 13.52 0.48
C ILE A 139 -7.99 12.02 0.58
N ILE A 140 -8.57 11.45 -0.47
CA ILE A 140 -8.94 10.03 -0.50
C ILE A 140 -7.70 9.12 -0.51
N LEU A 141 -6.56 9.57 -1.05
CA LEU A 141 -5.34 8.75 -1.11
C LEU A 141 -4.65 8.61 0.25
N PRO A 142 -4.41 9.67 1.04
CA PRO A 142 -3.95 9.54 2.42
C PRO A 142 -4.88 8.68 3.28
N LEU A 143 -6.20 8.81 3.09
CA LEU A 143 -7.17 8.00 3.84
C LEU A 143 -7.07 6.52 3.46
N ALA A 144 -7.00 6.22 2.16
CA ALA A 144 -6.73 4.88 1.64
C ALA A 144 -5.44 4.30 2.22
N ALA A 145 -4.34 5.06 2.15
CA ALA A 145 -3.05 4.65 2.68
C ALA A 145 -3.09 4.44 4.21
N LEU A 146 -3.87 5.23 4.96
CA LEU A 146 -4.04 5.01 6.40
C LEU A 146 -4.78 3.70 6.69
N ILE A 147 -5.90 3.45 6.01
CA ILE A 147 -6.71 2.22 6.20
C ILE A 147 -5.90 0.98 5.80
N GLY A 148 -5.27 1.01 4.62
CA GLY A 148 -4.36 -0.05 4.18
C GLY A 148 -3.18 -0.22 5.14
N GLY A 149 -2.57 0.90 5.55
CA GLY A 149 -1.51 0.96 6.56
C GLY A 149 -1.85 0.17 7.81
N LEU A 150 -3.01 0.45 8.40
CA LEU A 150 -3.50 -0.22 9.60
C LEU A 150 -3.77 -1.71 9.35
N PHE A 151 -4.38 -2.04 8.21
CA PHE A 151 -4.73 -3.42 7.85
C PHE A 151 -3.48 -4.29 7.65
N TRP A 152 -2.58 -3.88 6.76
CA TRP A 152 -1.33 -4.60 6.51
C TRP A 152 -0.40 -4.56 7.72
N GLY A 153 -0.43 -3.47 8.50
CA GLY A 153 0.33 -3.39 9.75
C GLY A 153 -0.15 -4.40 10.78
N PHE A 154 -1.46 -4.62 10.90
CA PHE A 154 -2.01 -5.68 11.75
C PHE A 154 -1.65 -7.07 11.21
N LEU A 155 -1.79 -7.31 9.89
CA LEU A 155 -1.41 -8.58 9.27
C LEU A 155 0.07 -8.90 9.48
N TYR A 156 0.95 -7.91 9.39
CA TYR A 156 2.37 -8.07 9.63
C TYR A 156 2.64 -8.59 11.05
N VAL A 157 1.99 -8.00 12.05
CA VAL A 157 2.11 -8.45 13.45
C VAL A 157 1.58 -9.87 13.64
N TRP A 158 0.46 -10.19 12.98
CA TRP A 158 -0.17 -11.51 13.09
C TRP A 158 0.67 -12.62 12.47
N LYS A 159 1.29 -12.36 11.31
CA LYS A 159 1.87 -13.40 10.45
C LYS A 159 3.37 -13.33 10.25
N ARG A 160 4.00 -12.19 10.53
CA ARG A 160 5.46 -12.00 10.41
C ARG A 160 6.03 -12.53 9.07
N SER A 161 5.29 -12.29 7.99
CA SER A 161 5.69 -12.68 6.63
C SER A 161 5.50 -11.52 5.67
N ILE A 162 6.61 -10.97 5.18
CA ILE A 162 6.61 -9.96 4.13
C ILE A 162 6.05 -10.53 2.81
N PRO A 163 6.40 -11.75 2.36
CA PRO A 163 5.80 -12.34 1.16
C PRO A 163 4.27 -12.43 1.23
N MET A 164 3.70 -12.77 2.39
CA MET A 164 2.24 -12.76 2.57
C MET A 164 1.63 -11.38 2.31
N LEU A 165 2.24 -10.33 2.85
CA LEU A 165 1.76 -8.95 2.71
C LEU A 165 1.88 -8.48 1.27
N ILE A 166 2.97 -8.85 0.59
CA ILE A 166 3.14 -8.57 -0.84
C ILE A 166 2.00 -9.20 -1.62
N VAL A 167 1.70 -10.49 -1.41
CA VAL A 167 0.56 -11.14 -2.08
C VAL A 167 -0.76 -10.45 -1.77
N SER A 168 -0.99 -10.08 -0.50
CA SER A 168 -2.18 -9.33 -0.08
C SER A 168 -2.36 -8.02 -0.83
N HIS A 169 -1.29 -7.22 -0.88
CA HIS A 169 -1.28 -5.92 -1.54
C HIS A 169 -1.41 -6.05 -3.06
N LEU A 170 -0.71 -7.01 -3.68
CA LEU A 170 -0.85 -7.31 -5.11
C LEU A 170 -2.30 -7.66 -5.47
N ILE A 171 -2.96 -8.51 -4.68
CA ILE A 171 -4.35 -8.92 -4.93
C ILE A 171 -5.29 -7.73 -4.75
N PHE A 172 -5.08 -6.90 -3.71
CA PHE A 172 -5.82 -5.67 -3.52
C PHE A 172 -5.72 -4.73 -4.73
N ASP A 173 -4.51 -4.46 -5.21
CA ASP A 173 -4.27 -3.54 -6.34
C ASP A 173 -4.78 -4.10 -7.67
N VAL A 174 -4.64 -5.41 -7.91
CA VAL A 174 -5.22 -6.05 -9.11
C VAL A 174 -6.74 -5.92 -9.11
N PHE A 175 -7.39 -6.10 -7.96
CA PHE A 175 -8.83 -5.88 -7.86
C PHE A 175 -9.20 -4.42 -8.08
N LEU A 176 -8.45 -3.50 -7.47
CA LEU A 176 -8.73 -2.07 -7.53
C LEU A 176 -8.50 -1.45 -8.91
N PHE A 177 -7.45 -1.86 -9.63
CA PHE A 177 -7.06 -1.24 -10.90
C PHE A 177 -7.49 -2.02 -12.14
N LEU A 178 -7.58 -3.35 -12.08
CA LEU A 178 -7.79 -4.18 -13.26
C LEU A 178 -9.17 -4.83 -13.30
N LEU A 179 -9.60 -5.48 -12.21
CA LEU A 179 -10.82 -6.31 -12.24
C LEU A 179 -12.08 -5.52 -11.89
N PHE A 180 -12.02 -4.63 -10.90
CA PHE A 180 -13.18 -3.94 -10.34
C PHE A 180 -12.83 -2.48 -9.95
N PRO A 181 -12.50 -1.62 -10.94
CA PRO A 181 -12.28 -0.20 -10.67
C PRO A 181 -13.52 0.46 -10.08
N LEU A 182 -13.30 1.37 -9.12
CA LEU A 182 -14.38 2.04 -8.38
C LEU A 182 -15.02 3.20 -9.16
N VAL A 183 -14.42 3.61 -10.27
CA VAL A 183 -14.80 4.75 -11.12
C VAL A 183 -14.70 4.42 -12.59
#